data_AF-A0A9W3X4L6-F1
#
_entry.id   AF-A0A9W3X4L6-F1
#
_cell.length_a   1.000
_cell.length_b   1.000
_cell.length_c   1.000
_cell.angle_alpha   90.00
_cell.angle_beta   90.00
_cell.angle_gamma   90.00
#
_symmetry.space_group_name_H-M   'P 1'
#
loop_
_entity.id
_entity.type
_entity.pdbx_description
1 polymer ?
#
loop_
_entity_poly.entity_id
_entity_poly.type
_entity_poly.pdbx_seq_one_letter_code
_entity_poly.pdbx_strand_id
1 'polypeptide(L)' 'MNLATTTNLHKFEFRYEIQKGLQDSSTGTCIFYAASEDIALRNAESEINRRFKGALDIVITPVENKKI' A
#
# COMPACT_ATOMS: atom_id res chain seq x y z
N MET A 1 20.82 14.98 26.29
CA MET A 1 19.93 15.58 25.27
C MET A 1 19.19 14.43 24.61
N ASN A 2 17.92 14.19 24.94
CA ASN A 2 17.12 13.15 24.28
C ASN A 2 16.32 13.82 23.17
N LEU A 3 16.80 13.70 21.94
CA LEU A 3 16.04 14.08 20.76
C LEU A 3 14.99 12.98 20.55
N ALA A 4 13.81 13.13 21.14
CA ALA A 4 12.66 12.34 20.74
C ALA A 4 12.39 12.71 19.27
N THR A 5 12.87 11.90 18.33
CA THR A 5 12.55 12.03 16.92
C THR A 5 11.07 11.73 16.77
N THR A 6 10.25 12.78 16.78
CA THR A 6 8.84 12.71 16.40
C THR A 6 8.82 12.36 14.91
N THR A 7 8.79 11.07 14.58
CA THR A 7 8.60 10.62 13.21
C THR A 7 7.17 11.02 12.83
N ASN A 8 7.00 12.13 12.12
CA ASN A 8 5.71 12.50 11.57
C ASN A 8 5.32 11.43 10.53
N LEU A 9 4.48 10.49 10.97
CA LEU A 9 3.91 9.49 10.09
C LEU A 9 2.64 10.04 9.46
N HIS A 10 2.60 9.99 8.15
CA HIS A 10 1.43 10.36 7.36
C HIS A 10 0.65 9.10 7.01
N LYS A 11 -0.69 9.22 6.96
CA LYS A 11 -1.58 8.17 6.49
C LYS A 11 -1.59 8.19 4.96
N PHE A 12 -1.21 7.07 4.35
CA PHE A 12 -1.33 6.83 2.92
C PHE A 12 -2.33 5.71 2.68
N GLU A 13 -3.19 5.89 1.68
CA GLU A 13 -4.18 4.90 1.28
C GLU A 13 -3.86 4.42 -0.13
N PHE A 14 -3.86 3.10 -0.30
CA PHE A 14 -3.59 2.47 -1.59
C PHE A 14 -4.75 1.55 -1.95
N ARG A 15 -5.08 1.52 -3.23
CA ARG A 15 -5.94 0.51 -3.83
C ARG A 15 -5.05 -0.54 -4.46
N TYR A 16 -5.40 -1.81 -4.27
CA TYR A 16 -4.73 -2.91 -4.93
C TYR A 16 -5.71 -3.75 -5.74
N GLU A 17 -5.21 -4.33 -6.82
CA GLU A 17 -5.89 -5.30 -7.65
C GLU A 17 -4.97 -6.52 -7.80
N ILE A 18 -5.55 -7.71 -7.59
CA ILE A 18 -4.83 -8.98 -7.59
C ILE A 18 -5.46 -9.88 -8.64
N GLN A 19 -4.66 -10.31 -9.60
CA GLN A 19 -5.05 -11.30 -10.57
C GLN A 19 -4.63 -12.70 -10.10
N LYS A 20 -5.60 -13.59 -9.88
CA LYS A 20 -5.36 -14.98 -9.45
C LYS A 20 -5.48 -16.00 -10.59
N GLY A 21 -6.04 -15.60 -11.73
CA GLY A 21 -6.27 -16.44 -12.90
C GLY A 21 -6.70 -15.63 -14.11
N LEU A 22 -7.11 -16.32 -15.19
CA LEU A 22 -7.51 -15.68 -16.46
C LEU A 22 -8.73 -14.75 -16.35
N GLN A 23 -9.61 -14.95 -15.36
CA GLN A 23 -10.81 -14.12 -15.13
C GLN A 23 -11.02 -13.72 -13.66
N ASP A 24 -10.18 -14.19 -12.74
CA ASP A 24 -10.36 -13.93 -11.32
C ASP A 24 -9.47 -12.77 -10.87
N SER A 25 -10.07 -11.58 -10.81
CA SER A 25 -9.49 -10.39 -10.21
C SER A 25 -10.16 -10.07 -8.87
N SER A 26 -9.36 -9.72 -7.85
CA SER A 26 -9.87 -9.24 -6.57
C SER A 26 -9.25 -7.88 -6.25
N THR A 27 -10.10 -6.92 -5.88
CA THR A 27 -9.65 -5.58 -5.52
C THR A 27 -9.84 -5.32 -4.03
N GLY A 28 -8.98 -4.49 -3.44
CA GLY A 28 -9.14 -4.01 -2.08
C GLY A 28 -8.43 -2.69 -1.84
N THR A 29 -8.55 -2.18 -0.63
CA THR A 29 -7.81 -1.00 -0.17
C THR A 29 -7.00 -1.33 1.07
N CYS A 30 -5.89 -0.63 1.26
CA CYS A 30 -5.05 -0.74 2.42
C CYS A 30 -4.53 0.62 2.85
N ILE A 31 -4.24 0.76 4.14
CA ILE A 31 -3.76 1.99 4.74
C ILE A 31 -2.39 1.71 5.36
N PHE A 32 -1.41 2.54 5.05
CA PHE A 32 -0.06 2.49 5.60
C PHE A 32 0.31 3.84 6.24
N TYR A 33 0.96 3.78 7.40
CA TYR A 33 1.51 4.95 8.06
C TYR A 33 3.02 4.96 7.84
N ALA A 34 3.54 6.01 7.20
CA ALA A 34 4.96 6.12 6.89
C ALA A 34 5.42 7.58 6.89
N ALA A 35 6.73 7.79 6.88
CA ALA A 35 7.32 9.13 6.79
C ALA A 35 7.15 9.76 5.39
N SER A 36 6.98 8.95 4.35
CA SER A 36 6.75 9.38 2.97
C SER A 36 5.91 8.37 2.19
N GLU A 37 5.33 8.80 1.07
CA GLU A 37 4.54 7.95 0.18
C GLU A 37 5.37 6.79 -0.39
N ASP A 38 6.61 7.05 -0.80
CA ASP A 38 7.52 6.00 -1.32
C ASP A 38 7.76 4.89 -0.29
N ILE A 39 7.94 5.25 0.99
CA ILE A 39 8.12 4.26 2.06
C ILE A 39 6.80 3.49 2.27
N ALA A 40 5.67 4.18 2.24
CA ALA A 40 4.36 3.56 2.37
C ALA A 40 4.08 2.58 1.23
N LEU A 41 4.44 2.95 0.00
CA LEU A 41 4.27 2.12 -1.19
C LEU A 41 5.14 0.86 -1.12
N ARG A 42 6.42 0.98 -0.77
CA ARG A 42 7.30 -0.20 -0.58
C ARG A 42 6.77 -1.14 0.50
N ASN A 43 6.24 -0.59 1.60
CA ASN A 43 5.64 -1.38 2.66
C ASN A 43 4.34 -2.07 2.18
N ALA A 44 3.53 -1.36 1.39
CA ALA A 44 2.31 -1.91 0.78
C ALA A 44 2.63 -3.05 -0.19
N GLU A 45 3.57 -2.84 -1.10
CA GLU A 45 4.08 -3.86 -2.02
C GLU A 45 4.55 -5.10 -1.28
N SER A 46 5.40 -4.92 -0.26
CA SER A 46 5.92 -6.05 0.52
C SER A 46 4.80 -6.83 1.22
N GLU A 47 3.86 -6.15 1.86
CA GLU A 47 2.79 -6.82 2.62
C GLU A 47 1.75 -7.47 1.70
N ILE A 48 1.36 -6.82 0.60
CA ILE A 48 0.39 -7.36 -0.35
C ILE A 48 1.00 -8.56 -1.09
N ASN A 49 2.23 -8.46 -1.57
CA ASN A 49 2.93 -9.60 -2.19
C ASN A 49 3.06 -10.78 -1.22
N ARG A 50 3.33 -10.52 0.06
CA ARG A 50 3.41 -11.56 1.09
C ARG A 50 2.06 -12.24 1.32
N ARG A 51 0.97 -11.47 1.38
CA ARG A 51 -0.39 -12.00 1.61
C ARG A 51 -0.94 -12.77 0.43
N PHE A 52 -0.66 -12.31 -0.78
CA PHE A 52 -1.18 -12.90 -2.02
C PHE A 52 -0.08 -13.61 -2.80
N LYS A 53 0.78 -14.34 -2.08
CA LYS A 53 1.84 -15.15 -2.67
C LYS A 53 1.23 -16.16 -3.64
N GLY A 54 1.68 -16.11 -4.90
CA GLY A 54 1.16 -16.95 -5.98
C GLY A 54 0.08 -16.28 -6.84
N ALA A 55 -0.23 -15.00 -6.62
CA ALA A 55 -0.94 -14.20 -7.61
C ALA A 55 -0.12 -14.09 -8.91
N LEU A 56 -0.81 -14.01 -10.04
CA LEU A 56 -0.20 -13.81 -11.35
C LEU A 56 0.27 -12.37 -11.52
N ASP A 57 -0.54 -11.42 -11.06
CA ASP A 57 -0.22 -10.01 -11.10
C ASP A 57 -0.84 -9.28 -9.88
N ILE A 58 -0.14 -8.25 -9.42
CA ILE A 58 -0.55 -7.39 -8.31
C ILE A 58 -0.24 -5.95 -8.68
N VAL A 59 -1.28 -5.14 -8.85
CA VAL A 59 -1.17 -3.71 -9.13
C VAL A 59 -1.56 -2.93 -7.88
N ILE A 60 -0.72 -1.99 -7.46
CA ILE A 60 -0.95 -1.13 -6.30
C ILE A 60 -0.90 0.32 -6.77
N THR A 61 -1.93 1.09 -6.43
CA THR A 61 -2.08 2.48 -6.86
C THR A 61 -2.42 3.36 -5.65
N PRO A 62 -1.78 4.53 -5.50
CA PRO A 62 -2.17 5.47 -4.47
C PRO A 62 -3.59 5.99 -4.71
N VAL A 63 -4.38 6.06 -3.66
CA VAL A 63 -5.69 6.71 -3.72
C VAL A 63 -5.44 8.20 -3.56
N GLU A 64 -5.42 8.94 -4.67
CA GLU A 64 -5.43 10.39 -4.61
C GLU A 64 -6.73 10.83 -3.92
N ASN A 65 -6.61 11.32 -2.68
CA ASN A 65 -7.69 12.05 -2.04
C ASN A 65 -7.89 13.34 -2.84
N LYS A 66 -8.77 13.30 -3.85
CA LYS A 66 -9.34 14.52 -4.43
C LYS A 66 -9.97 15.28 -3.26
N LYS A 67 -9.32 16.38 -2.85
CA LYS A 67 -9.95 17.37 -1.98
C LYS A 67 -11.24 17.79 -2.68
N ILE A 68 -12.37 17.38 -2.12
CA ILE A 68 -13.70 17.90 -2.47
C ILE A 68 -13.83 19.27 -1.82
#